data_AF-A0A7C2U6V8-F1
#
_entry.id   AF-A0A7C2U6V8-F1
#
_cell.length_a   1.000
_cell.length_b   1.000
_cell.length_c   1.000
_cell.angle_alpha   90.00
_cell.angle_beta   90.00
_cell.angle_gamma   90.00
#
_symmetry.space_group_name_H-M   'P 1'
#
loop_
_entity.id
_entity.type
_entity.pdbx_description
1 polymer ?
#
loop_
_entity_poly.entity_id
_entity_poly.type
_entity_poly.pdbx_seq_one_letter_code
_entity_poly.pdbx_strand_id
1 'polypeptide(L)'
;MSAEAITLGCRLNFAESEMLKSRAGDGTIIVNSCAVTAEAVRQTRQAIRRARRERPEARIVATGCAVQLDPQAFRAMPEVDEVLLKDFDKPLAAAGFRQRVRSFVAVQTGCDHRCTFCTIWQARGPSRSLPFEAIRDAVSRELDGGAAEIVLTGVDITSYEDGLGPLVEKLLAALPGLRRLRLSSLDSVEMDEALLGLLPEPRLMPHFHLSLQAGDDLILKRMKRRHSRAQAVALVERIMAARPDASIGADLIAGFPTESEEAALNTLRLLDDCDIIAAHVFPFSPRPNTPAARMPQLERELVKARAARLREAAARRRSAWLDDQVGTMQPVLVENSEKGHTDAFAPIVIAGSKRGGTGLARVTGRTENSLVGVFA
;
A
#
# COMPACT_ATOMS: atom_id res chain seq x y z
N MET A 1 -10.46 29.80 1.74
CA MET A 1 -10.39 28.42 2.31
C MET A 1 -9.19 27.76 1.67
N SER A 2 -8.31 27.15 2.45
CA SER A 2 -7.13 26.46 1.89
C SER A 2 -7.54 25.29 0.99
N ALA A 3 -6.63 24.90 0.09
CA ALA A 3 -6.86 23.77 -0.80
C ALA A 3 -7.14 22.46 -0.03
N GLU A 4 -8.01 21.62 -0.59
CA GLU A 4 -8.38 20.31 -0.06
C GLU A 4 -8.02 19.20 -1.05
N ALA A 5 -7.72 18.01 -0.55
CA ALA A 5 -7.50 16.83 -1.38
C ALA A 5 -8.44 15.70 -0.97
N ILE A 6 -9.18 15.15 -1.94
CA ILE A 6 -9.94 13.92 -1.81
C ILE A 6 -9.13 12.83 -2.52
N THR A 7 -8.39 12.04 -1.72
CA THR A 7 -7.48 11.01 -2.22
C THR A 7 -8.15 9.65 -2.22
N LEU A 8 -8.16 9.00 -3.39
CA LEU A 8 -8.57 7.63 -3.58
C LEU A 8 -7.36 6.79 -3.98
N GLY A 9 -7.26 5.57 -3.47
CA GLY A 9 -6.25 4.60 -3.90
C GLY A 9 -5.12 4.39 -2.89
N CYS A 10 -3.89 4.37 -3.39
CA CYS A 10 -2.74 3.85 -2.65
C CYS A 10 -1.94 4.93 -1.92
N ARG A 11 -0.94 4.51 -1.15
CA ARG A 11 -0.02 5.39 -0.40
C ARG A 11 0.69 6.41 -1.31
N LEU A 12 1.01 6.03 -2.55
CA LEU A 12 1.58 6.94 -3.55
C LEU A 12 0.59 8.04 -3.95
N ASN A 13 -0.71 7.72 -4.10
CA ASN A 13 -1.72 8.76 -4.33
C ASN A 13 -1.81 9.74 -3.15
N PHE A 14 -1.62 9.28 -1.91
CA PHE A 14 -1.59 10.17 -0.74
C PHE A 14 -0.41 11.13 -0.78
N ALA A 15 0.81 10.62 -1.00
CA ALA A 15 2.01 11.45 -1.11
C ALA A 15 1.87 12.51 -2.22
N GLU A 16 1.37 12.10 -3.39
CA GLU A 16 1.11 13.00 -4.52
C GLU A 16 0.07 14.07 -4.17
N SER A 17 -1.00 13.70 -3.45
CA SER A 17 -2.08 14.63 -3.13
C SER A 17 -1.67 15.70 -2.13
N GLU A 18 -0.87 15.36 -1.11
CA GLU A 18 -0.37 16.33 -0.15
C GLU A 18 0.57 17.34 -0.81
N MET A 19 1.45 16.88 -1.71
CA MET A 19 2.31 17.77 -2.49
C MET A 19 1.52 18.65 -3.47
N LEU A 20 0.49 18.11 -4.13
CA LEU A 20 -0.35 18.91 -5.03
C LEU A 20 -1.16 19.95 -4.26
N LYS A 21 -1.69 19.58 -3.10
CA LYS A 21 -2.44 20.47 -2.21
C LYS A 21 -1.60 21.65 -1.72
N SER A 22 -0.31 21.45 -1.41
CA SER A 22 0.57 22.54 -0.98
C SER A 22 0.91 23.54 -2.09
N ARG A 23 0.68 23.17 -3.36
CA ARG A 23 0.90 24.03 -4.54
C ARG A 23 -0.40 24.59 -5.12
N ALA A 24 -1.55 24.13 -4.65
CA ALA A 24 -2.84 24.56 -5.16
C ALA A 24 -3.30 25.87 -4.53
N GLY A 25 -4.01 26.69 -5.31
CA GLY A 25 -4.60 27.93 -4.83
C GLY A 25 -5.79 27.68 -3.89
N ASP A 26 -6.09 28.69 -3.08
CA ASP A 26 -7.26 28.69 -2.20
C ASP A 26 -8.56 28.39 -2.96
N GLY A 27 -9.48 27.66 -2.31
CA GLY A 27 -10.75 27.24 -2.89
C GLY A 27 -10.67 26.07 -3.87
N THR A 28 -9.49 25.45 -4.03
CA THR A 28 -9.30 24.28 -4.91
C THR A 28 -9.55 22.96 -4.18
N ILE A 29 -10.27 22.04 -4.81
CA ILE A 29 -10.43 20.65 -4.39
C ILE A 29 -9.74 19.75 -5.41
N ILE A 30 -8.73 19.01 -4.98
CA ILE A 30 -8.00 18.05 -5.81
C ILE A 30 -8.60 16.67 -5.57
N VAL A 31 -9.12 16.03 -6.62
CA VAL A 31 -9.59 14.64 -6.54
C VAL A 31 -8.55 13.73 -7.21
N ASN A 32 -7.78 13.01 -6.41
CA ASN A 32 -6.76 12.09 -6.90
C ASN A 32 -7.33 10.66 -6.99
N SER A 33 -7.49 10.18 -8.21
CA SER A 33 -8.24 8.97 -8.55
C SER A 33 -7.43 7.68 -8.51
N CYS A 34 -8.13 6.57 -8.27
CA CYS A 34 -7.60 5.21 -8.34
C CYS A 34 -8.25 4.42 -9.46
N ALA A 35 -7.46 3.59 -10.16
CA ALA A 35 -7.91 2.77 -11.28
C ALA A 35 -7.84 1.24 -11.02
N VAL A 36 -7.45 0.83 -9.80
CA VAL A 36 -7.21 -0.60 -9.49
C VAL A 36 -8.51 -1.40 -9.64
N THR A 37 -9.63 -0.87 -9.13
CA THR A 37 -10.95 -1.50 -9.24
C THR A 37 -11.95 -0.64 -10.03
N ALA A 38 -12.92 -1.26 -10.73
CA ALA A 38 -14.03 -0.50 -11.34
C ALA A 38 -14.84 0.24 -10.27
N GLU A 39 -14.89 -0.34 -9.07
CA GLU A 39 -15.48 0.29 -7.90
C GLU A 39 -14.73 1.55 -7.48
N ALA A 40 -13.40 1.53 -7.46
CA ALA A 40 -12.59 2.72 -7.15
C ALA A 40 -12.81 3.85 -8.17
N VAL A 41 -13.00 3.52 -9.46
CA VAL A 41 -13.37 4.50 -10.48
C VAL A 41 -14.77 5.07 -10.23
N ARG A 42 -15.75 4.22 -9.84
CA ARG A 42 -17.09 4.68 -9.43
C ARG A 42 -17.04 5.62 -8.23
N GLN A 43 -16.30 5.23 -7.18
CA GLN A 43 -16.12 6.04 -5.97
C GLN A 43 -15.48 7.39 -6.28
N THR A 44 -14.50 7.43 -7.20
CA THR A 44 -13.91 8.68 -7.69
C THR A 44 -14.99 9.59 -8.29
N ARG A 45 -15.82 9.07 -9.21
CA ARG A 45 -16.90 9.87 -9.83
C ARG A 45 -17.94 10.33 -8.81
N GLN A 46 -18.28 9.50 -7.84
CA GLN A 46 -19.18 9.87 -6.75
C GLN A 46 -18.59 10.96 -5.85
N ALA A 47 -17.29 10.88 -5.54
CA ALA A 47 -16.58 11.87 -4.75
C ALA A 47 -16.56 13.24 -5.45
N ILE A 48 -16.31 13.28 -6.76
CA ILE A 48 -16.37 14.52 -7.56
C ILE A 48 -17.76 15.16 -7.47
N ARG A 49 -18.82 14.38 -7.72
CA ARG A 49 -20.22 14.87 -7.66
C ARG A 49 -20.59 15.40 -6.28
N ARG A 50 -20.16 14.67 -5.25
CA ARG A 50 -20.39 15.06 -3.86
C ARG A 50 -19.64 16.37 -3.54
N ALA A 51 -18.37 16.50 -3.95
CA ALA A 51 -17.59 17.71 -3.73
C ALA A 51 -18.23 18.94 -4.38
N ARG A 52 -18.70 18.83 -5.64
CA ARG A 52 -19.42 19.94 -6.32
C ARG A 52 -20.71 20.32 -5.60
N ARG A 53 -21.50 19.34 -5.15
CA ARG A 53 -22.74 19.59 -4.41
C ARG A 53 -22.48 20.25 -3.05
N GLU A 54 -21.43 19.83 -2.34
CA GLU A 54 -21.07 20.38 -1.02
C GLU A 54 -20.40 21.76 -1.13
N ARG A 55 -19.67 22.02 -2.22
CA ARG A 55 -19.00 23.30 -2.49
C ARG A 55 -19.15 23.73 -3.95
N PRO A 56 -20.28 24.37 -4.32
CA PRO A 56 -20.58 24.75 -5.69
C PRO A 56 -19.54 25.67 -6.34
N GLU A 57 -18.92 26.55 -5.55
CA GLU A 57 -17.94 27.56 -6.02
C GLU A 57 -16.49 27.06 -5.99
N ALA A 58 -16.22 25.85 -5.48
CA ALA A 58 -14.86 25.34 -5.42
C ALA A 58 -14.34 24.98 -6.81
N ARG A 59 -13.06 25.25 -7.08
CA ARG A 59 -12.39 24.76 -8.28
C ARG A 59 -12.04 23.29 -8.09
N ILE A 60 -12.63 22.38 -8.87
CA ILE A 60 -12.42 20.94 -8.79
C ILE A 60 -11.45 20.49 -9.87
N VAL A 61 -10.27 20.04 -9.43
CA VAL A 61 -9.21 19.49 -10.29
C VAL A 61 -9.19 17.97 -10.15
N ALA A 62 -9.42 17.23 -11.22
CA ALA A 62 -9.35 15.78 -11.25
C ALA A 62 -7.97 15.31 -11.73
N THR A 63 -7.34 14.38 -11.00
CA THR A 63 -6.05 13.77 -11.36
C THR A 63 -5.99 12.30 -10.95
N GLY A 64 -4.83 11.66 -11.06
CA GLY A 64 -4.60 10.27 -10.63
C GLY A 64 -4.82 9.23 -11.73
N CYS A 65 -4.80 7.96 -11.34
CA CYS A 65 -4.69 6.85 -12.29
C CYS A 65 -5.93 6.67 -13.18
N ALA A 66 -7.15 6.87 -12.66
CA ALA A 66 -8.35 6.71 -13.48
C ALA A 66 -8.48 7.83 -14.51
N VAL A 67 -8.15 9.05 -14.08
CA VAL A 67 -8.12 10.23 -14.95
C VAL A 67 -7.04 10.08 -16.03
N GLN A 68 -5.88 9.52 -15.71
CA GLN A 68 -4.83 9.25 -16.70
C GLN A 68 -5.26 8.24 -17.78
N LEU A 69 -6.01 7.20 -17.39
CA LEU A 69 -6.45 6.16 -18.32
C LEU A 69 -7.59 6.62 -19.24
N ASP A 70 -8.45 7.51 -18.77
CA ASP A 70 -9.58 8.02 -19.54
C ASP A 70 -9.83 9.52 -19.30
N PRO A 71 -8.93 10.41 -19.78
CA PRO A 71 -9.04 11.83 -19.51
C PRO A 71 -10.35 12.44 -20.02
N GLN A 72 -10.85 11.96 -21.17
CA GLN A 72 -12.03 12.52 -21.80
C GLN A 72 -13.30 12.26 -20.98
N ALA A 73 -13.44 11.07 -20.39
CA ALA A 73 -14.62 10.78 -19.58
C ALA A 73 -14.66 11.54 -18.24
N PHE A 74 -13.55 12.15 -17.81
CA PHE A 74 -13.51 13.08 -16.68
C PHE A 74 -13.68 14.53 -17.11
N ARG A 75 -13.14 14.95 -18.27
CA ARG A 75 -13.43 16.27 -18.86
C ARG A 75 -14.90 16.44 -19.22
N ALA A 76 -15.58 15.36 -19.59
CA ALA A 76 -17.01 15.36 -19.88
C ALA A 76 -17.91 15.47 -18.64
N MET A 77 -17.35 15.43 -17.42
CA MET A 77 -18.11 15.63 -16.20
C MET A 77 -18.30 17.13 -15.95
N PRO A 78 -19.55 17.66 -15.92
CA PRO A 78 -19.79 19.09 -15.66
C PRO A 78 -19.24 19.58 -14.32
N GLU A 79 -19.02 18.66 -13.38
CA GLU A 79 -18.50 18.98 -12.05
C GLU A 79 -16.97 19.23 -12.03
N VAL A 80 -16.23 18.83 -13.08
CA VAL A 80 -14.77 18.94 -13.14
C VAL A 80 -14.37 20.19 -13.92
N ASP A 81 -13.63 21.10 -13.26
CA ASP A 81 -13.14 22.32 -13.91
C ASP A 81 -11.85 22.08 -14.68
N GLU A 82 -11.01 21.15 -14.21
CA GLU A 82 -9.73 20.85 -14.83
C GLU A 82 -9.34 19.38 -14.65
N VAL A 83 -8.71 18.83 -15.70
CA VAL A 83 -8.04 17.53 -15.66
C VAL A 83 -6.53 17.74 -15.67
N LEU A 84 -5.87 17.34 -14.58
CA LEU A 84 -4.42 17.37 -14.42
C LEU A 84 -3.85 15.97 -14.67
N LEU A 85 -3.12 15.82 -15.77
CA LEU A 85 -2.44 14.58 -16.15
C LEU A 85 -1.02 14.54 -15.59
N LYS A 86 -0.51 13.33 -15.41
CA LYS A 86 0.86 13.09 -14.95
C LYS A 86 1.84 13.23 -16.11
N ASP A 87 2.93 13.93 -15.85
CA ASP A 87 4.13 13.90 -16.69
C ASP A 87 4.99 12.71 -16.26
N PHE A 88 5.11 11.71 -17.14
CA PHE A 88 5.90 10.51 -16.87
C PHE A 88 7.41 10.73 -17.00
N ASP A 89 7.84 11.79 -17.69
CA ASP A 89 9.25 12.11 -17.88
C ASP A 89 9.81 12.94 -16.72
N LYS A 90 8.92 13.56 -15.92
CA LYS A 90 9.29 14.36 -14.75
C LYS A 90 8.56 13.87 -13.49
N PRO A 91 8.81 12.63 -13.04
CA PRO A 91 8.22 12.13 -11.82
C PRO A 91 8.74 12.95 -10.62
N LEU A 92 7.84 13.27 -9.70
CA LEU A 92 8.17 14.04 -8.51
C LEU A 92 8.40 13.10 -7.32
N ALA A 93 9.40 13.43 -6.49
CA ALA A 93 9.58 12.83 -5.17
C ALA A 93 8.51 13.35 -4.20
N ALA A 94 7.27 12.93 -4.46
CA ALA A 94 6.12 13.32 -3.68
C ALA A 94 6.26 12.76 -2.26
N ALA A 95 6.00 13.61 -1.28
CA ALA A 95 5.97 13.25 0.12
C ALA A 95 4.77 13.90 0.80
N GLY A 96 4.27 13.27 1.85
CA GLY A 96 3.26 13.90 2.67
C GLY A 96 2.64 13.03 3.75
N PHE A 97 2.07 13.73 4.72
CA PHE A 97 1.58 13.15 5.95
C PHE A 97 0.20 12.51 5.82
N ARG A 98 0.05 11.35 6.46
CA ARG A 98 -1.25 10.93 7.00
C ARG A 98 -1.29 11.31 8.47
N GLN A 99 -2.18 12.24 8.83
CA GLN A 99 -2.41 12.64 10.23
C GLN A 99 -1.10 12.99 10.96
N ARG A 100 -0.17 13.72 10.32
CA ARG A 100 1.15 14.20 10.82
C ARG A 100 1.95 13.29 11.78
N VAL A 101 1.92 11.97 11.59
CA VAL A 101 2.79 11.04 12.38
C VAL A 101 3.57 10.12 11.47
N ARG A 102 2.91 9.58 10.44
CA ARG A 102 3.55 8.80 9.38
C ARG A 102 3.55 9.59 8.08
N SER A 103 4.71 9.65 7.42
CA SER A 103 4.83 10.26 6.11
C SER A 103 5.10 9.23 5.03
N PHE A 104 4.39 9.33 3.91
CA PHE A 104 4.64 8.50 2.73
C PHE A 104 5.61 9.25 1.83
N VAL A 105 6.75 8.65 1.52
CA VAL A 105 7.75 9.24 0.61
C VAL A 105 7.86 8.38 -0.63
N ALA A 106 7.55 8.96 -1.78
CA ALA A 106 7.69 8.29 -3.05
C ALA A 106 9.17 8.06 -3.38
N VAL A 107 9.52 6.84 -3.76
CA VAL A 107 10.87 6.47 -4.23
C VAL A 107 10.90 5.96 -5.67
N GLN A 108 9.74 5.49 -6.16
CA GLN A 108 9.59 4.83 -7.44
C GLN A 108 8.18 5.07 -7.99
N THR A 109 8.02 5.18 -9.31
CA THR A 109 6.70 5.20 -9.99
C THR A 109 6.75 4.43 -11.30
N GLY A 110 5.57 4.09 -11.82
CA GLY A 110 5.44 3.26 -13.02
C GLY A 110 5.77 1.80 -12.74
N CYS A 111 5.65 0.92 -13.73
CA CYS A 111 5.97 -0.50 -13.54
C CYS A 111 6.14 -1.21 -14.88
N ASP A 112 7.19 -2.02 -15.01
CA ASP A 112 7.46 -2.77 -16.24
C ASP A 112 6.93 -4.20 -16.25
N HIS A 113 6.30 -4.63 -15.16
CA HIS A 113 5.93 -6.03 -14.96
C HIS A 113 4.74 -6.55 -15.76
N ARG A 114 4.10 -5.73 -16.60
CA ARG A 114 3.02 -6.09 -17.56
C ARG A 114 2.10 -7.24 -17.11
N CYS A 115 1.71 -7.27 -15.82
CA CYS A 115 0.87 -8.33 -15.26
C CYS A 115 -0.47 -8.36 -16.00
N THR A 116 -1.01 -9.55 -16.27
CA THR A 116 -2.13 -9.70 -17.21
C THR A 116 -3.42 -9.03 -16.77
N PHE A 117 -3.55 -8.68 -15.49
CA PHE A 117 -4.71 -8.01 -14.90
C PHE A 117 -4.49 -6.50 -14.67
N CYS A 118 -3.25 -6.03 -14.73
CA CYS A 118 -2.87 -4.72 -14.22
C CYS A 118 -2.90 -3.65 -15.31
N THR A 119 -3.49 -2.49 -15.01
CA THR A 119 -3.48 -1.29 -15.88
C THR A 119 -2.56 -0.19 -15.37
N ILE A 120 -1.86 -0.41 -14.24
CA ILE A 120 -1.04 0.64 -13.61
C ILE A 120 0.10 1.11 -14.51
N TRP A 121 0.72 0.21 -15.29
CA TRP A 121 1.75 0.58 -16.26
C TRP A 121 1.23 1.52 -17.37
N GLN A 122 -0.06 1.45 -17.70
CA GLN A 122 -0.70 2.42 -18.62
C GLN A 122 -0.98 3.75 -17.91
N ALA A 123 -1.40 3.68 -16.64
CA ALA A 123 -1.77 4.85 -15.85
C ALA A 123 -0.60 5.63 -15.24
N ARG A 124 0.58 5.01 -15.15
CA ARG A 124 1.77 5.58 -14.47
C ARG A 124 3.05 5.49 -15.31
N GLY A 125 3.00 4.89 -16.50
CA GLY A 125 4.15 4.79 -17.40
C GLY A 125 5.14 3.67 -17.04
N PRO A 126 6.31 3.66 -17.71
CA PRO A 126 7.40 2.72 -17.42
C PRO A 126 7.97 2.92 -16.02
N SER A 127 8.69 1.92 -15.50
CA SER A 127 9.33 2.06 -14.19
C SER A 127 10.35 3.19 -14.19
N ARG A 128 10.31 4.00 -13.14
CA ARG A 128 11.22 5.12 -12.89
C ARG A 128 11.55 5.18 -11.41
N SER A 129 12.83 5.05 -11.10
CA SER A 129 13.37 5.45 -9.80
C SER A 129 13.46 6.96 -9.69
N LEU A 130 13.21 7.48 -8.50
CA LEU A 130 13.46 8.87 -8.19
C LEU A 130 14.93 9.06 -7.77
N PRO A 131 15.56 10.20 -8.08
CA PRO A 131 16.94 10.43 -7.68
C PRO A 131 17.12 10.37 -6.17
N PHE A 132 18.20 9.72 -5.71
CA PHE A 132 18.50 9.56 -4.28
C PHE A 132 18.43 10.88 -3.51
N GLU A 133 19.01 11.96 -4.04
CA GLU A 133 19.02 13.25 -3.33
C GLU A 133 17.63 13.85 -3.18
N ALA A 134 16.76 13.67 -4.18
CA ALA A 134 15.38 14.11 -4.07
C ALA A 134 14.61 13.31 -3.01
N ILE A 135 14.89 12.00 -2.89
CA ILE A 135 14.32 11.14 -1.85
C ILE A 135 14.85 11.56 -0.47
N ARG A 136 16.18 11.66 -0.31
CA ARG A 136 16.85 12.06 0.94
C ARG A 136 16.32 13.40 1.44
N ASP A 137 16.26 14.40 0.56
CA ASP A 137 15.77 15.73 0.92
C ASP A 137 14.29 15.73 1.27
N ALA A 138 13.48 14.88 0.61
CA ALA A 138 12.09 14.68 0.98
C ALA A 138 11.96 14.05 2.37
N VAL A 139 12.71 12.97 2.64
CA VAL A 139 12.72 12.31 3.95
C VAL A 139 13.18 13.30 5.04
N SER A 140 14.24 14.06 4.80
CA SER A 140 14.73 15.07 5.75
C SER A 140 13.65 16.09 6.09
N ARG A 141 12.99 16.67 5.08
CA ARG A 141 11.89 17.64 5.30
C ARG A 141 10.74 17.05 6.11
N GLU A 142 10.38 15.79 5.86
CA GLU A 142 9.31 15.12 6.62
C GLU A 142 9.71 14.86 8.08
N LEU A 143 10.96 14.47 8.32
CA LEU A 143 11.51 14.33 9.68
C LEU A 143 11.56 15.67 10.41
N ASP A 144 12.03 16.73 9.76
CA ASP A 144 12.05 18.11 10.30
C ASP A 144 10.62 18.62 10.58
N GLY A 145 9.64 18.17 9.79
CA GLY A 145 8.22 18.38 9.99
C GLY A 145 7.59 17.55 11.12
N GLY A 146 8.37 16.71 11.82
CA GLY A 146 7.95 15.91 12.96
C GLY A 146 7.40 14.52 12.60
N ALA A 147 7.70 13.99 11.41
CA ALA A 147 7.37 12.59 11.09
C ALA A 147 8.09 11.64 12.05
N ALA A 148 7.33 10.82 12.76
CA ALA A 148 7.87 9.78 13.63
C ALA A 148 8.24 8.51 12.86
N GLU A 149 7.60 8.28 11.71
CA GLU A 149 7.87 7.15 10.83
C GLU A 149 7.77 7.56 9.36
N ILE A 150 8.74 7.08 8.58
CA ILE A 150 8.81 7.27 7.13
C ILE A 150 8.44 5.96 6.47
N VAL A 151 7.53 6.02 5.50
CA VAL A 151 7.08 4.88 4.73
C VAL A 151 7.48 5.08 3.27
N LEU A 152 8.43 4.28 2.78
CA LEU A 152 8.81 4.32 1.38
C LEU A 152 7.69 3.73 0.52
N THR A 153 7.24 4.49 -0.46
CA THR A 153 6.13 4.13 -1.34
C THR A 153 6.49 4.23 -2.81
N GLY A 154 5.81 3.42 -3.60
CA GLY A 154 5.92 3.41 -5.04
C GLY A 154 4.81 2.59 -5.64
N VAL A 155 4.94 2.24 -6.92
CA VAL A 155 4.12 1.19 -7.52
C VAL A 155 4.68 -0.18 -7.16
N ASP A 156 5.99 -0.31 -7.31
CA ASP A 156 6.80 -1.48 -6.98
C ASP A 156 8.16 -0.96 -6.51
N ILE A 157 8.36 -0.86 -5.19
CA ILE A 157 9.59 -0.23 -4.67
C ILE A 157 10.80 -1.17 -4.78
N THR A 158 10.58 -2.46 -5.01
CA THR A 158 11.66 -3.42 -5.28
C THR A 158 12.24 -3.25 -6.69
N SER A 159 11.51 -2.62 -7.61
CA SER A 159 12.02 -2.28 -8.94
C SER A 159 12.85 -0.99 -8.98
N TYR A 160 13.44 -0.56 -7.85
CA TYR A 160 14.33 0.59 -7.82
C TYR A 160 15.64 0.25 -8.54
N GLU A 161 16.09 1.07 -9.48
CA GLU A 161 17.18 0.77 -10.43
C GLU A 161 18.49 0.31 -9.78
N ASP A 162 18.90 0.93 -8.67
CA ASP A 162 20.11 0.54 -7.92
C ASP A 162 19.87 -0.57 -6.87
N GLY A 163 18.67 -1.15 -6.83
CA GLY A 163 18.20 -2.04 -5.76
C GLY A 163 17.57 -1.29 -4.58
N LEU A 164 16.63 -1.95 -3.90
CA LEU A 164 15.95 -1.38 -2.75
C LEU A 164 16.82 -1.44 -1.49
N GLY A 165 17.60 -2.52 -1.31
CA GLY A 165 18.56 -2.65 -0.22
C GLY A 165 19.57 -1.50 -0.18
N PRO A 166 20.32 -1.25 -1.28
CA PRO A 166 21.28 -0.15 -1.34
C PRO A 166 20.65 1.24 -1.12
N LEU A 167 19.41 1.46 -1.60
CA LEU A 167 18.67 2.70 -1.30
C LEU A 167 18.43 2.85 0.21
N VAL A 168 17.96 1.80 0.88
CA VAL A 168 17.70 1.80 2.32
C VAL A 168 19.00 2.02 3.11
N GLU A 169 20.08 1.32 2.77
CA GLU A 169 21.40 1.51 3.37
C GLU A 169 21.86 2.97 3.29
N LYS A 170 21.82 3.56 2.08
CA LYS A 170 22.22 4.96 1.85
C LYS A 170 21.35 5.93 2.64
N LEU A 171 20.03 5.73 2.69
CA LEU A 171 19.12 6.60 3.44
C LEU A 171 19.38 6.53 4.95
N LEU A 172 19.54 5.32 5.49
CA LEU A 172 19.80 5.11 6.92
C LEU A 172 21.17 5.65 7.35
N ALA A 173 22.16 5.64 6.45
CA ALA A 173 23.47 6.26 6.68
C ALA A 173 23.40 7.80 6.60
N ALA A 174 22.71 8.35 5.60
CA ALA A 174 22.60 9.79 5.38
C ALA A 174 21.72 10.50 6.42
N LEU A 175 20.75 9.80 7.01
CA LEU A 175 19.77 10.36 7.94
C LEU A 175 19.77 9.61 9.28
N PRO A 176 20.74 9.85 10.19
CA PRO A 176 20.79 9.20 11.50
C PRO A 176 19.53 9.43 12.36
N GLY A 177 18.79 10.52 12.10
CA GLY A 177 17.50 10.82 12.75
C GLY A 177 16.33 9.96 12.28
N LEU A 178 16.47 9.22 11.18
CA LEU A 178 15.46 8.28 10.70
C LEU A 178 15.39 7.06 11.62
N ARG A 179 14.46 7.09 12.59
CA ARG A 179 14.31 6.02 13.59
C ARG A 179 13.39 4.88 13.16
N ARG A 180 12.43 5.15 12.27
CA ARG A 180 11.42 4.19 11.83
C ARG A 180 11.21 4.31 10.34
N LEU A 181 11.62 3.29 9.60
CA LEU A 181 11.51 3.18 8.16
C LEU A 181 10.65 1.96 7.83
N ARG A 182 9.50 2.16 7.20
CA ARG A 182 8.62 1.09 6.74
C ARG A 182 8.67 1.00 5.22
N LEU A 183 8.66 -0.23 4.72
CA LEU A 183 8.51 -0.50 3.30
C LEU A 183 7.05 -0.83 3.00
N SER A 184 6.55 -0.34 1.87
CA SER A 184 5.20 -0.64 1.42
C SER A 184 5.19 -1.84 0.48
N SER A 185 4.89 -1.65 -0.80
CA SER A 185 4.64 -2.73 -1.77
C SER A 185 5.92 -3.40 -2.25
N LEU A 186 6.17 -4.64 -1.80
CA LEU A 186 7.33 -5.43 -2.19
C LEU A 186 6.92 -6.52 -3.20
N ASP A 187 7.70 -6.69 -4.26
CA ASP A 187 7.65 -7.89 -5.08
C ASP A 187 8.63 -8.93 -4.52
N SER A 188 8.10 -10.10 -4.18
CA SER A 188 8.86 -11.15 -3.50
C SER A 188 10.11 -11.60 -4.27
N VAL A 189 10.08 -11.58 -5.60
CA VAL A 189 11.22 -12.06 -6.40
C VAL A 189 12.32 -11.01 -6.56
N GLU A 190 12.03 -9.74 -6.29
CA GLU A 190 12.95 -8.61 -6.50
C GLU A 190 13.54 -8.08 -5.19
N MET A 191 13.27 -8.74 -4.06
CA MET A 191 13.96 -8.45 -2.80
C MET A 191 15.43 -8.86 -2.91
N ASP A 192 16.30 -7.88 -3.13
CA ASP A 192 17.74 -8.08 -3.27
C ASP A 192 18.41 -8.52 -1.96
N GLU A 193 19.59 -9.15 -2.07
CA GLU A 193 20.32 -9.69 -0.91
C GLU A 193 20.78 -8.60 0.08
N ALA A 194 21.00 -7.36 -0.38
CA ALA A 194 21.32 -6.26 0.53
C ALA A 194 20.11 -5.91 1.41
N LEU A 195 18.90 -5.90 0.83
CA LEU A 195 17.67 -5.73 1.61
C LEU A 195 17.45 -6.88 2.60
N LEU A 196 17.74 -8.12 2.19
CA LEU A 196 17.66 -9.28 3.09
C LEU A 196 18.72 -9.20 4.21
N GLY A 197 19.91 -8.68 3.92
CA GLY A 197 20.95 -8.38 4.91
C GLY A 197 20.54 -7.30 5.93
N LEU A 198 19.61 -6.41 5.55
CA LEU A 198 19.05 -5.38 6.42
C LEU A 198 17.89 -5.87 7.29
N LEU A 199 17.45 -7.13 7.16
CA LEU A 199 16.36 -7.66 7.98
C LEU A 199 16.62 -7.57 9.49
N PRO A 200 17.85 -7.56 10.04
CA PRO A 200 18.06 -7.32 11.46
C PRO A 200 18.06 -5.84 11.89
N GLU A 201 18.15 -4.87 10.96
CA GLU A 201 18.33 -3.44 11.27
C GLU A 201 17.11 -2.84 12.00
N PRO A 202 17.23 -2.45 13.29
CA PRO A 202 16.08 -2.09 14.13
C PRO A 202 15.28 -0.88 13.64
N ARG A 203 15.88 -0.01 12.81
CA ARG A 203 15.16 1.13 12.21
C ARG A 203 14.23 0.69 11.08
N LEU A 204 14.48 -0.45 10.44
CA LEU A 204 13.58 -1.03 9.45
C LEU A 204 12.42 -1.71 10.19
N MET A 205 11.18 -1.33 9.89
CA MET A 205 10.00 -1.85 10.58
C MET A 205 9.71 -3.31 10.20
N PRO A 206 9.36 -4.19 11.16
CA PRO A 206 9.17 -5.64 10.97
C PRO A 206 7.80 -5.97 10.35
N HIS A 207 7.50 -5.36 9.22
CA HIS A 207 6.26 -5.59 8.47
C HIS A 207 6.53 -5.56 6.98
N PHE A 208 6.32 -6.70 6.33
CA PHE A 208 6.61 -6.90 4.92
C PHE A 208 5.32 -7.14 4.16
N HIS A 209 4.96 -6.21 3.27
CA HIS A 209 3.74 -6.30 2.47
C HIS A 209 4.05 -6.82 1.07
N LEU A 210 3.75 -8.10 0.84
CA LEU A 210 4.16 -8.84 -0.35
C LEU A 210 3.07 -8.88 -1.43
N SER A 211 3.44 -8.60 -2.67
CA SER A 211 2.54 -8.62 -3.82
C SER A 211 2.33 -10.05 -4.36
N LEU A 212 1.84 -10.98 -3.54
CA LEU A 212 1.78 -12.42 -3.87
C LEU A 212 0.71 -12.77 -4.92
N GLN A 213 -0.43 -12.09 -4.90
CA GLN A 213 -1.59 -12.22 -5.79
C GLN A 213 -2.34 -13.56 -5.72
N ALA A 214 -1.67 -14.72 -5.76
CA ALA A 214 -2.28 -16.04 -5.71
C ALA A 214 -1.33 -17.08 -5.10
N GLY A 215 -1.86 -18.23 -4.68
CA GLY A 215 -1.07 -19.35 -4.15
C GLY A 215 -0.94 -20.55 -5.09
N ASP A 216 -1.34 -20.41 -6.35
CA ASP A 216 -1.34 -21.49 -7.34
C ASP A 216 -0.46 -21.14 -8.54
N ASP A 217 0.46 -22.03 -8.91
CA ASP A 217 1.48 -21.76 -9.93
C ASP A 217 0.89 -21.56 -11.33
N LEU A 218 -0.20 -22.26 -11.68
CA LEU A 218 -0.85 -22.06 -12.98
C LEU A 218 -1.52 -20.68 -13.03
N ILE A 219 -2.16 -20.26 -11.94
CA ILE A 219 -2.75 -18.92 -11.83
C ILE A 219 -1.68 -17.84 -11.81
N LEU A 220 -0.60 -18.01 -11.05
CA LEU A 220 0.56 -17.10 -11.04
C LEU A 220 1.15 -16.95 -12.44
N LYS A 221 1.34 -18.06 -13.17
CA LYS A 221 1.80 -18.04 -14.56
C LYS A 221 0.84 -17.26 -15.47
N ARG A 222 -0.48 -17.48 -15.37
CA ARG A 222 -1.50 -16.74 -16.14
C ARG A 222 -1.59 -15.26 -15.75
N MET A 223 -1.30 -14.93 -14.50
CA MET A 223 -1.15 -13.56 -14.01
C MET A 223 0.12 -12.88 -14.53
N LYS A 224 1.07 -13.66 -15.10
CA LYS A 224 2.43 -13.25 -15.46
C LYS A 224 3.23 -12.80 -14.23
N ARG A 225 3.06 -13.51 -13.12
CA ARG A 225 3.94 -13.39 -11.96
C ARG A 225 5.28 -14.07 -12.24
N ARG A 226 6.32 -13.55 -11.59
CA ARG A 226 7.72 -13.97 -11.73
C ARG A 226 8.16 -14.91 -10.61
N HIS A 227 7.28 -15.20 -9.67
CA HIS A 227 7.49 -16.09 -8.54
C HIS A 227 6.53 -17.29 -8.62
N SER A 228 6.98 -18.44 -8.14
CA SER A 228 6.14 -19.59 -7.80
C SER A 228 5.66 -19.50 -6.36
N ARG A 229 4.70 -20.35 -5.98
CA ARG A 229 4.29 -20.55 -4.58
C ARG A 229 5.50 -20.89 -3.71
N ALA A 230 6.32 -21.85 -4.14
CA ALA A 230 7.48 -22.30 -3.38
C ALA A 230 8.50 -21.17 -3.13
N GLN A 231 8.72 -20.30 -4.12
CA GLN A 231 9.60 -19.13 -3.96
C GLN A 231 9.03 -18.12 -2.96
N ALA A 232 7.70 -17.89 -2.96
CA ALA A 232 7.06 -17.02 -1.98
C ALA A 232 7.19 -17.56 -0.55
N VAL A 233 6.95 -18.85 -0.36
CA VAL A 233 7.10 -19.52 0.95
C VAL A 233 8.56 -19.44 1.44
N ALA A 234 9.51 -19.81 0.59
CA ALA A 234 10.94 -19.76 0.94
C ALA A 234 11.42 -18.35 1.31
N LEU A 235 10.91 -17.31 0.63
CA LEU A 235 11.22 -15.93 1.01
C LEU A 235 10.69 -15.60 2.41
N VAL A 236 9.44 -15.96 2.70
CA VAL A 236 8.85 -15.70 4.01
C VAL A 236 9.61 -16.44 5.11
N GLU A 237 9.97 -17.70 4.90
CA GLU A 237 10.81 -18.46 5.82
C GLU A 237 12.14 -17.74 6.10
N ARG A 238 12.81 -17.20 5.06
CA ARG A 238 14.03 -16.40 5.20
C ARG A 238 13.79 -15.12 6.01
N ILE A 239 12.68 -14.42 5.77
CA ILE A 239 12.31 -13.21 6.51
C ILE A 239 12.12 -13.53 7.99
N MET A 240 11.31 -14.54 8.30
CA MET A 240 11.00 -14.94 9.68
C MET A 240 12.23 -15.47 10.41
N ALA A 241 13.14 -16.18 9.72
CA ALA A 241 14.39 -16.66 10.31
C ALA A 241 15.34 -15.50 10.68
N ALA A 242 15.45 -14.47 9.83
CA ALA A 242 16.30 -13.32 10.10
C ALA A 242 15.66 -12.30 11.06
N ARG A 243 14.32 -12.27 11.12
CA ARG A 243 13.54 -11.33 11.91
C ARG A 243 12.28 -12.02 12.49
N PRO A 244 12.39 -12.72 13.63
CA PRO A 244 11.29 -13.50 14.20
C PRO A 244 10.06 -12.71 14.63
N ASP A 245 10.20 -11.41 14.85
CA ASP A 245 9.09 -10.48 15.16
C ASP A 245 8.44 -9.89 13.90
N ALA A 246 8.83 -10.34 12.70
CA ALA A 246 8.24 -9.91 11.45
C ALA A 246 6.77 -10.30 11.32
N SER A 247 6.03 -9.45 10.62
CA SER A 247 4.65 -9.70 10.21
C SER A 247 4.55 -9.66 8.68
N ILE A 248 3.73 -10.55 8.13
CA ILE A 248 3.52 -10.65 6.68
C ILE A 248 2.13 -10.13 6.32
N GLY A 249 2.13 -9.10 5.49
CA GLY A 249 0.96 -8.65 4.74
C GLY A 249 1.04 -9.13 3.30
N ALA A 250 -0.11 -9.28 2.64
CA ALA A 250 -0.11 -9.64 1.23
C ALA A 250 -1.31 -9.09 0.46
N ASP A 251 -1.10 -8.74 -0.81
CA ASP A 251 -2.19 -8.51 -1.75
C ASP A 251 -2.57 -9.82 -2.43
N LEU A 252 -3.84 -10.22 -2.37
CA LEU A 252 -4.37 -11.46 -2.94
C LEU A 252 -5.57 -11.16 -3.84
N ILE A 253 -5.66 -11.82 -4.99
CA ILE A 253 -6.76 -11.72 -5.94
C ILE A 253 -7.52 -13.05 -5.94
N ALA A 254 -8.80 -13.00 -5.59
CA ALA A 254 -9.69 -14.16 -5.64
C ALA A 254 -10.52 -14.16 -6.92
N GLY A 255 -10.71 -15.34 -7.52
CA GLY A 255 -11.56 -15.50 -8.69
C GLY A 255 -10.92 -14.99 -9.98
N PHE A 256 -9.60 -15.13 -10.11
CA PHE A 256 -8.92 -14.82 -11.37
C PHE A 256 -9.53 -15.65 -12.52
N PRO A 257 -9.57 -15.15 -13.78
CA PRO A 257 -10.10 -15.91 -14.90
C PRO A 257 -9.48 -17.30 -14.97
N THR A 258 -10.28 -18.32 -15.29
CA THR A 258 -9.87 -19.74 -15.35
C THR A 258 -9.41 -20.38 -14.03
N GLU A 259 -9.60 -19.72 -12.88
CA GLU A 259 -9.27 -20.28 -11.55
C GLU A 259 -10.19 -21.47 -11.20
N SER A 260 -9.59 -22.65 -11.02
CA SER A 260 -10.29 -23.84 -10.56
C SER A 260 -10.56 -23.78 -9.05
N GLU A 261 -11.39 -24.68 -8.54
CA GLU A 261 -11.62 -24.77 -7.10
C GLU A 261 -10.36 -25.16 -6.32
N GLU A 262 -9.56 -26.08 -6.87
CA GLU A 262 -8.26 -26.47 -6.32
C GLU A 262 -7.28 -25.29 -6.23
N ALA A 263 -7.18 -24.46 -7.28
CA ALA A 263 -6.32 -23.28 -7.27
C ALA A 263 -6.76 -22.24 -6.22
N ALA A 264 -8.07 -22.10 -6.01
CA ALA A 264 -8.62 -21.26 -4.96
C ALA A 264 -8.29 -21.81 -3.55
N LEU A 265 -8.31 -23.13 -3.37
CA LEU A 265 -7.90 -23.79 -2.13
C LEU A 265 -6.38 -23.66 -1.89
N ASN A 266 -5.55 -23.74 -2.94
CA ASN A 266 -4.12 -23.47 -2.83
C ASN A 266 -3.88 -22.03 -2.33
N THR A 267 -4.59 -21.05 -2.87
CA THR A 267 -4.49 -19.65 -2.39
C THR A 267 -4.93 -19.50 -0.93
N LEU A 268 -5.91 -20.27 -0.45
CA LEU A 268 -6.27 -20.31 0.96
C LEU A 268 -5.13 -20.86 1.83
N ARG A 269 -4.54 -22.00 1.44
CA ARG A 269 -3.40 -22.60 2.18
C ARG A 269 -2.20 -21.67 2.25
N LEU A 270 -2.01 -20.79 1.25
CA LEU A 270 -0.92 -19.81 1.24
C LEU A 270 -0.96 -18.88 2.45
N LEU A 271 -2.15 -18.60 3.00
CA LEU A 271 -2.27 -17.78 4.22
C LEU A 271 -1.46 -18.38 5.37
N ASP A 272 -1.53 -19.71 5.51
CA ASP A 272 -0.86 -20.43 6.58
C ASP A 272 0.61 -20.68 6.26
N ASP A 273 0.93 -21.11 5.04
CA ASP A 273 2.31 -21.37 4.59
C ASP A 273 3.21 -20.12 4.63
N CYS A 274 2.63 -18.91 4.57
CA CYS A 274 3.37 -17.64 4.55
C CYS A 274 3.07 -16.73 5.74
N ASP A 275 2.47 -17.23 6.82
CA ASP A 275 2.17 -16.42 8.01
C ASP A 275 1.42 -15.10 7.72
N ILE A 276 0.47 -15.10 6.77
CA ILE A 276 -0.15 -13.87 6.28
C ILE A 276 -1.23 -13.37 7.25
N ILE A 277 -0.90 -12.38 8.08
CA ILE A 277 -1.79 -11.78 9.09
C ILE A 277 -2.48 -10.48 8.62
N ALA A 278 -2.01 -9.89 7.51
CA ALA A 278 -2.56 -8.69 6.90
C ALA A 278 -2.86 -8.88 5.40
N ALA A 279 -3.80 -9.78 5.10
CA ALA A 279 -4.23 -10.01 3.72
C ALA A 279 -5.19 -8.91 3.21
N HIS A 280 -4.83 -8.25 2.11
CA HIS A 280 -5.76 -7.44 1.32
C HIS A 280 -6.31 -8.28 0.18
N VAL A 281 -7.56 -8.70 0.31
CA VAL A 281 -8.24 -9.56 -0.68
C VAL A 281 -9.06 -8.72 -1.65
N PHE A 282 -8.69 -8.79 -2.92
CA PHE A 282 -9.39 -8.16 -4.04
C PHE A 282 -10.19 -9.22 -4.82
N PRO A 283 -11.50 -9.04 -5.04
CA PRO A 283 -12.20 -9.84 -6.02
C PRO A 283 -11.69 -9.44 -7.40
N PHE A 284 -11.41 -10.42 -8.27
CA PHE A 284 -10.98 -10.11 -9.62
C PHE A 284 -12.01 -9.21 -10.32
N SER A 285 -11.51 -8.18 -10.98
CA SER A 285 -12.33 -7.22 -11.71
C SER A 285 -11.71 -7.00 -13.08
N PRO A 286 -12.33 -7.49 -14.17
CA PRO A 286 -11.78 -7.34 -15.50
C PRO A 286 -11.61 -5.86 -15.84
N ARG A 287 -10.47 -5.54 -16.45
CA ARG A 287 -10.11 -4.20 -16.89
C ARG A 287 -10.11 -4.17 -18.41
N PRO A 288 -10.73 -3.16 -19.05
CA PRO A 288 -10.65 -3.02 -20.50
C PRO A 288 -9.19 -3.10 -20.96
N ASN A 289 -8.98 -3.76 -22.10
CA ASN A 289 -7.67 -3.87 -22.76
C ASN A 289 -6.57 -4.62 -21.97
N THR A 290 -6.90 -5.37 -20.93
CA THR A 290 -5.93 -6.27 -20.28
C THR A 290 -6.04 -7.70 -20.83
N PRO A 291 -4.93 -8.46 -20.89
CA PRO A 291 -4.99 -9.87 -21.31
C PRO A 291 -5.95 -10.71 -20.46
N ALA A 292 -6.00 -10.49 -19.15
CA ALA A 292 -6.90 -11.23 -18.26
C ALA A 292 -8.38 -10.97 -18.55
N ALA A 293 -8.75 -9.78 -19.04
CA ALA A 293 -10.14 -9.52 -19.45
C ALA A 293 -10.57 -10.29 -20.70
N ARG A 294 -9.63 -10.83 -21.49
CA ARG A 294 -9.90 -11.64 -22.68
C ARG A 294 -9.92 -13.15 -22.38
N MET A 295 -9.55 -13.56 -21.18
CA MET A 295 -9.59 -14.96 -20.75
C MET A 295 -11.05 -15.39 -20.45
N PRO A 296 -11.37 -16.69 -20.44
CA PRO A 296 -12.66 -17.18 -19.96
C PRO A 296 -12.90 -16.74 -18.51
N GLN A 297 -13.91 -15.89 -18.32
CA GLN A 297 -14.24 -15.30 -17.02
C GLN A 297 -14.98 -16.30 -16.14
N LEU A 298 -14.87 -16.11 -14.83
CA LEU A 298 -15.71 -16.80 -13.86
C LEU A 298 -16.98 -16.01 -13.59
N GLU A 299 -18.03 -16.69 -13.17
CA GLU A 299 -19.27 -16.07 -12.73
C GLU A 299 -19.02 -15.11 -11.56
N ARG A 300 -19.66 -13.94 -11.61
CA ARG A 300 -19.43 -12.87 -10.62
C ARG A 300 -19.74 -13.32 -9.19
N GLU A 301 -20.76 -14.13 -9.01
CA GLU A 301 -21.13 -14.66 -7.68
C GLU A 301 -20.10 -15.65 -7.16
N LEU A 302 -19.48 -16.46 -8.03
CA LEU A 302 -18.38 -17.35 -7.65
C LEU A 302 -17.14 -16.54 -7.21
N VAL A 303 -16.77 -15.49 -7.96
CA VAL A 303 -15.66 -14.59 -7.60
C VAL A 303 -15.90 -13.95 -6.23
N LYS A 304 -17.13 -13.46 -5.97
CA LYS A 304 -17.51 -12.89 -4.67
C LYS A 304 -17.43 -13.93 -3.55
N ALA A 305 -17.97 -15.13 -3.76
CA ALA A 305 -17.95 -16.20 -2.79
C ALA A 305 -16.52 -16.61 -2.40
N ARG A 306 -15.62 -16.74 -3.38
CA ARG A 306 -14.20 -17.03 -3.13
C ARG A 306 -13.50 -15.90 -2.39
N ALA A 307 -13.74 -14.64 -2.77
CA ALA A 307 -13.20 -13.49 -2.07
C ALA A 307 -13.70 -13.41 -0.61
N ALA A 308 -14.98 -13.73 -0.35
CA ALA A 308 -15.53 -13.80 1.00
C ALA A 308 -14.86 -14.89 1.83
N ARG A 309 -14.76 -16.11 1.29
CA ARG A 309 -14.08 -17.25 1.94
C ARG A 309 -12.62 -16.94 2.29
N LEU A 310 -11.89 -16.31 1.37
CA LEU A 310 -10.49 -15.93 1.59
C LEU A 310 -10.35 -14.83 2.67
N ARG A 311 -11.26 -13.84 2.70
CA ARG A 311 -11.28 -12.83 3.77
C ARG A 311 -11.59 -13.43 5.13
N GLU A 312 -12.54 -14.36 5.19
CA GLU A 312 -12.92 -15.03 6.43
C GLU A 312 -11.75 -15.85 6.99
N ALA A 313 -11.04 -16.59 6.14
CA ALA A 313 -9.84 -17.31 6.53
C ALA A 313 -8.73 -16.37 7.02
N ALA A 314 -8.48 -15.27 6.30
CA ALA A 314 -7.49 -14.26 6.71
C ALA A 314 -7.88 -13.58 8.04
N ALA A 315 -9.17 -13.32 8.27
CA ALA A 315 -9.66 -12.75 9.52
C ALA A 315 -9.46 -13.70 10.71
N ARG A 316 -9.71 -15.01 10.52
CA ARG A 316 -9.42 -16.03 11.55
C ARG A 316 -7.94 -16.07 11.89
N ARG A 317 -7.07 -16.12 10.88
CA ARG A 317 -5.61 -16.12 11.08
C ARG A 317 -5.14 -14.86 11.81
N ARG A 318 -5.62 -13.69 11.39
CA ARG A 318 -5.33 -12.42 12.06
C ARG A 318 -5.81 -12.40 13.50
N SER A 319 -7.00 -12.94 13.80
CA SER A 319 -7.51 -12.99 15.17
C SER A 319 -6.62 -13.84 16.06
N ALA A 320 -6.26 -15.05 15.61
CA ALA A 320 -5.37 -15.94 16.35
C ALA A 320 -4.01 -15.26 16.64
N TRP A 321 -3.41 -14.62 15.64
CA TRP A 321 -2.17 -13.88 15.81
C TRP A 321 -2.28 -12.73 16.83
N LEU A 322 -3.41 -11.99 16.82
CA LEU A 322 -3.65 -10.92 17.80
C LEU A 322 -3.87 -11.47 19.21
N ASP A 323 -4.44 -12.67 19.36
CA ASP A 323 -4.56 -13.36 20.64
C ASP A 323 -3.16 -13.70 21.20
N ASP A 324 -2.24 -14.13 20.35
CA ASP A 324 -0.84 -14.42 20.72
C ASP A 324 -0.05 -13.17 21.15
N GLN A 325 -0.50 -11.97 20.76
CA GLN A 325 0.15 -10.73 21.21
C GLN A 325 -0.25 -10.34 22.65
N VAL A 326 -1.32 -10.90 23.21
CA VAL A 326 -1.80 -10.51 24.55
C VAL A 326 -0.80 -10.94 25.63
N GLY A 327 -0.46 -10.02 26.53
CA GLY A 327 0.55 -10.22 27.58
C GLY A 327 1.99 -9.87 27.16
N THR A 328 2.24 -9.66 25.87
CA THR A 328 3.57 -9.28 25.35
C THR A 328 3.88 -7.80 25.57
N MET A 329 5.17 -7.46 25.42
CA MET A 329 5.64 -6.07 25.34
C MET A 329 5.85 -5.72 23.87
N GLN A 330 5.21 -4.65 23.40
CA GLN A 330 5.25 -4.25 21.99
C GLN A 330 5.72 -2.79 21.88
N PRO A 331 6.66 -2.47 20.99
CA PRO A 331 6.91 -1.08 20.62
C PRO A 331 5.71 -0.52 19.85
N VAL A 332 5.30 0.70 20.19
CA VAL A 332 4.08 1.33 19.67
C VAL A 332 4.38 2.74 19.15
N LEU A 333 3.71 3.10 18.06
CA LEU A 333 3.58 4.47 17.56
C LEU A 333 2.10 4.89 17.58
N VAL A 334 1.78 5.95 18.33
CA VAL A 334 0.43 6.51 18.43
C VAL A 334 0.20 7.53 17.32
N GLU A 335 -0.81 7.31 16.49
CA GLU A 335 -1.09 8.09 15.28
C GLU A 335 -2.20 9.12 15.47
N ASN A 336 -3.21 8.80 16.27
CA ASN A 336 -4.30 9.68 16.66
C ASN A 336 -4.61 9.47 18.15
N SER A 337 -5.49 10.29 18.72
CA SER A 337 -5.94 10.17 20.11
C SER A 337 -6.19 8.71 20.48
N GLU A 338 -5.27 8.16 21.27
CA GLU A 338 -5.25 6.78 21.77
C GLU A 338 -5.03 5.64 20.76
N LYS A 339 -5.04 5.90 19.45
CA LYS A 339 -4.92 4.85 18.42
C LYS A 339 -3.57 4.89 17.74
N GLY A 340 -2.92 3.74 17.69
CA GLY A 340 -1.62 3.56 17.07
C GLY A 340 -1.45 2.21 16.40
N HIS A 341 -0.22 1.90 16.05
CA HIS A 341 0.18 0.57 15.62
C HIS A 341 1.44 0.12 16.37
N THR A 342 1.58 -1.19 16.53
CA THR A 342 2.86 -1.79 16.89
C THR A 342 3.84 -1.73 15.72
N ASP A 343 5.11 -2.06 15.96
CA ASP A 343 6.13 -2.12 14.91
C ASP A 343 5.78 -3.16 13.82
N ALA A 344 5.28 -4.32 14.27
CA ALA A 344 4.68 -5.38 13.45
C ALA A 344 3.26 -5.04 12.93
N PHE A 345 2.87 -3.76 12.98
CA PHE A 345 1.66 -3.22 12.36
C PHE A 345 0.33 -3.77 12.90
N ALA A 346 0.29 -4.27 14.15
CA ALA A 346 -0.97 -4.53 14.85
C ALA A 346 -1.61 -3.20 15.24
N PRO A 347 -2.89 -2.94 14.90
CA PRO A 347 -3.62 -1.81 15.47
C PRO A 347 -3.68 -1.95 16.98
N ILE A 348 -3.41 -0.87 17.71
CA ILE A 348 -3.43 -0.87 19.17
C ILE A 348 -4.08 0.41 19.71
N VAL A 349 -4.82 0.26 20.82
CA VAL A 349 -5.38 1.37 21.59
C VAL A 349 -4.61 1.50 22.91
N ILE A 350 -4.04 2.67 23.15
CA ILE A 350 -3.37 3.04 24.40
C ILE A 350 -4.11 4.22 25.02
N ALA A 351 -4.91 3.97 26.06
CA ALA A 351 -5.73 4.98 26.72
C ALA A 351 -4.86 6.12 27.29
N GLY A 352 -5.33 7.36 27.15
CA GLY A 352 -4.62 8.56 27.59
C GLY A 352 -3.38 8.94 26.77
N SER A 353 -3.02 8.18 25.74
CA SER A 353 -1.85 8.48 24.92
C SER A 353 -2.09 9.64 23.95
N LYS A 354 -1.03 10.42 23.73
CA LYS A 354 -1.03 11.54 22.79
C LYS A 354 -0.47 11.12 21.44
N ARG A 355 -0.98 11.75 20.39
CA ARG A 355 -0.47 11.62 19.03
C ARG A 355 1.04 11.88 18.96
N GLY A 356 1.74 11.03 18.22
CA GLY A 356 3.21 11.04 18.12
C GLY A 356 3.91 10.33 19.28
N GLY A 357 3.18 9.89 20.31
CA GLY A 357 3.74 9.11 21.40
C GLY A 357 4.34 7.79 20.91
N THR A 358 5.56 7.51 21.34
CA THR A 358 6.27 6.27 21.06
C THR A 358 6.78 5.65 22.34
N GLY A 359 6.84 4.32 22.38
CA GLY A 359 7.38 3.60 23.54
C GLY A 359 6.99 2.13 23.55
N LEU A 360 7.53 1.41 24.52
CA LEU A 360 7.10 0.04 24.80
C LEU A 360 5.77 0.06 25.55
N ALA A 361 4.82 -0.74 25.09
CA ALA A 361 3.52 -0.92 25.73
C ALA A 361 3.31 -2.39 26.08
N ARG A 362 2.74 -2.63 27.26
CA ARG A 362 2.24 -3.95 27.63
C ARG A 362 0.86 -4.14 27.02
N VAL A 363 0.69 -5.20 26.23
CA VAL A 363 -0.61 -5.57 25.67
C VAL A 363 -1.43 -6.25 26.76
N THR A 364 -2.51 -5.62 27.20
CA THR A 364 -3.36 -6.09 28.31
C THR A 364 -4.59 -6.86 27.82
N GLY A 365 -4.93 -6.73 26.54
CA GLY A 365 -6.04 -7.44 25.93
C GLY A 365 -6.23 -7.04 24.47
N ARG A 366 -7.39 -7.38 23.89
CA ARG A 366 -7.75 -6.96 22.54
C ARG A 366 -9.26 -6.83 22.36
N THR A 367 -9.65 -6.02 21.38
CA THR A 367 -10.97 -6.02 20.74
C THR A 367 -10.93 -6.97 19.54
N GLU A 368 -12.01 -7.06 18.77
CA GLU A 368 -12.07 -7.87 17.54
C GLU A 368 -10.88 -7.59 16.59
N ASN A 369 -10.52 -6.32 16.39
CA ASN A 369 -9.58 -5.91 15.33
C ASN A 369 -8.34 -5.16 15.82
N SER A 370 -8.24 -4.86 17.12
CA SER A 370 -7.14 -4.08 17.68
C SER A 370 -6.73 -4.59 19.05
N LEU A 371 -5.44 -4.53 19.35
CA LEU A 371 -4.89 -4.70 20.68
C LEU A 371 -5.30 -3.54 21.60
N VAL A 372 -5.26 -3.79 22.90
CA VAL A 372 -5.40 -2.80 23.96
C VAL A 372 -4.18 -2.91 24.86
N GLY A 373 -3.58 -1.79 25.22
CA GLY A 373 -2.40 -1.79 26.07
C GLY A 373 -2.20 -0.52 26.85
N VAL A 374 -1.13 -0.52 27.64
CA VAL A 374 -0.67 0.63 28.42
C VAL A 374 0.83 0.80 28.21
N PHE A 375 1.33 2.04 28.13
CA PHE A 375 2.77 2.27 28.10
C PHE A 375 3.43 1.74 29.37
N ALA A 376 4.63 1.20 29.20
CA ALA A 376 5.45 0.60 30.24
C ALA A 376 6.03 1.65 31.20
#